data_AF-A0A1V6FYP9-F1
#
_entry.id   AF-A0A1V6FYP9-F1
#
_cell.length_a   1.000
_cell.length_b   1.000
_cell.length_c   1.000
_cell.angle_alpha   90.00
_cell.angle_beta   90.00
_cell.angle_gamma   90.00
#
_symmetry.space_group_name_H-M   'P 1'
#
loop_
_entity.id
_entity.type
_entity.pdbx_description
1 polymer ?
#
loop_
_entity_poly.entity_id
_entity_poly.type
_entity_poly.pdbx_seq_one_letter_code
_entity_poly.pdbx_strand_id
1 'polypeptide(L)' 'MDSVCLLELVVGLEEAFGIVIEDSDFDVRNFISVAALRDFVLARLPA' A
#
# COMPACT_ATOMS: atom_id res chain seq x y z
N MET A 1 10.09 5.87 6.83
CA MET A 1 8.74 6.45 6.66
C MET A 1 8.18 6.71 8.03
N ASP A 2 7.70 7.91 8.27
CA ASP A 2 6.89 8.20 9.45
C ASP A 2 5.50 7.59 9.29
N SER A 3 4.88 7.14 10.38
CA SER A 3 3.59 6.44 10.35
C SER A 3 2.48 7.27 9.69
N VAL A 4 2.58 8.60 9.73
CA VAL A 4 1.64 9.54 9.07
C VAL A 4 1.77 9.50 7.56
N CYS A 5 3.00 9.55 7.03
CA CYS A 5 3.24 9.49 5.59
C CYS A 5 2.84 8.13 4.99
N LEU A 6 2.89 7.06 5.80
CA LEU A 6 2.45 5.73 5.38
C LEU A 6 0.93 5.67 5.24
N LEU A 7 0.20 6.32 6.15
CA LEU A 7 -1.24 6.45 6.06
C LEU A 7 -1.68 7.23 4.82
N GLU A 8 -1.05 8.39 4.56
CA GLU A 8 -1.34 9.18 3.35
C GLU A 8 -1.05 8.41 2.07
N LEU A 9 0.04 7.62 2.05
CA LEU A 9 0.41 6.82 0.90
C LEU A 9 -0.57 5.66 0.67
N VAL A 10 -1.07 5.02 1.73
CA VAL A 10 -2.10 3.99 1.63
C VAL A 10 -3.42 4.56 1.16
N VAL A 11 -3.89 5.67 1.76
CA VAL A 11 -5.12 6.35 1.33
C VAL A 11 -5.03 6.75 -0.15
N GLY A 12 -3.89 7.31 -0.57
CA GLY A 12 -3.67 7.67 -1.97
C GLY A 12 -3.67 6.47 -2.93
N LEU A 13 -3.22 5.29 -2.50
CA LEU A 13 -3.28 4.06 -3.30
C LEU A 13 -4.69 3.50 -3.41
N GLU A 14 -5.44 3.51 -2.31
CA GLU A 14 -6.85 3.09 -2.30
C GLU A 14 -7.69 3.97 -3.23
N GLU A 15 -7.51 5.29 -3.19
CA GLU A 15 -8.21 6.23 -4.08
C GLU A 15 -7.78 6.11 -5.55
N ALA A 16 -6.47 5.92 -5.81
CA ALA A 16 -5.95 5.87 -7.17
C ALA A 16 -6.26 4.57 -7.91
N PHE A 17 -6.21 3.43 -7.21
CA PHE A 17 -6.37 2.11 -7.80
C PHE A 17 -7.69 1.43 -7.44
N GLY A 18 -8.49 2.01 -6.54
CA GLY A 18 -9.74 1.41 -6.06
C GLY A 18 -9.53 0.13 -5.27
N ILE A 19 -8.34 -0.08 -4.73
CA ILE A 19 -8.01 -1.24 -3.88
C ILE A 19 -8.38 -0.93 -2.43
N VAL A 20 -8.63 -1.96 -1.63
CA VAL A 20 -8.83 -1.85 -0.18
C VAL A 20 -7.61 -2.44 0.50
N ILE A 21 -6.99 -1.70 1.42
CA ILE A 21 -5.82 -2.11 2.19
C ILE A 21 -6.27 -2.29 3.65
N GLU A 22 -6.28 -3.53 4.13
CA GLU A 22 -6.70 -3.83 5.50
C GLU A 22 -5.55 -3.61 6.49
N ASP A 23 -5.88 -3.43 7.77
CA ASP A 23 -4.89 -3.24 8.85
C ASP A 23 -3.89 -4.42 8.94
N SER A 24 -4.32 -5.63 8.57
CA SER A 24 -3.46 -6.81 8.50
C SER A 24 -2.41 -6.75 7.37
N ASP A 25 -2.64 -5.94 6.35
CA ASP A 25 -1.70 -5.69 5.25
C ASP A 25 -0.74 -4.54 5.53
N PHE A 26 -1.02 -3.79 6.60
CA PHE A 26 -0.24 -2.66 7.07
C PHE A 26 1.04 -3.11 7.81
N ASP A 27 1.75 -4.10 7.27
CA ASP A 27 3.08 -4.50 7.74
C ASP A 27 4.14 -3.62 7.07
N VAL A 28 5.01 -3.02 7.87
CA VAL A 28 6.12 -2.17 7.40
C VAL A 28 6.98 -2.86 6.34
N ARG A 29 7.02 -4.20 6.32
CA ARG A 29 7.73 -4.98 5.29
C ARG A 29 7.14 -4.86 3.88
N ASN A 30 5.86 -4.49 3.74
CA ASN A 30 5.24 -4.22 2.45
C ASN A 30 5.57 -2.81 1.92
N PHE A 31 6.00 -1.90 2.82
CA PHE A 31 6.23 -0.48 2.53
C PHE A 31 7.70 -0.06 2.72
N ILE A 32 8.59 -0.99 3.08
CA ILE A 32 10.04 -0.80 3.23
C ILE A 32 10.73 -0.35 1.94
N SER A 33 10.19 -0.74 0.78
CA SER A 33 10.79 -0.41 -0.51
C SER A 33 9.73 -0.17 -1.57
N VAL A 34 10.09 0.63 -2.59
CA VAL A 34 9.24 0.86 -3.77
C VAL A 34 8.93 -0.45 -4.51
N ALA A 35 9.85 -1.41 -4.48
CA ALA A 35 9.63 -2.73 -5.07
C ALA A 35 8.54 -3.52 -4.31
N ALA A 36 8.61 -3.55 -2.98
CA ALA A 36 7.60 -4.20 -2.15
C ALA A 36 6.22 -3.52 -2.31
N LEU A 37 6.20 -2.19 -2.37
CA LEU A 37 4.97 -1.43 -2.63
C LEU A 37 4.37 -1.76 -3.99
N ARG A 38 5.20 -1.82 -5.04
CA ARG A 38 4.78 -2.19 -6.38
C ARG A 38 4.19 -3.60 -6.40
N ASP A 39 4.89 -4.58 -5.83
CA ASP A 39 4.41 -5.96 -5.77
C ASP A 39 3.11 -6.07 -4.98
N PHE A 40 2.98 -5.32 -3.89
CA PHE A 40 1.77 -5.24 -3.10
C PHE A 40 0.57 -4.70 -3.91
N VAL A 41 0.77 -3.60 -4.64
CA VAL A 41 -0.27 -3.00 -5.49
C VAL A 41 -0.63 -3.93 -6.66
N LEU A 42 0.36 -4.55 -7.31
CA LEU A 42 0.12 -5.51 -8.41
C LEU A 42 -0.65 -6.75 -7.97
N ALA A 43 -0.44 -7.24 -6.74
CA ALA A 43 -1.18 -8.38 -6.21
C ALA A 43 -2.67 -8.07 -5.96
N ARG A 44 -3.04 -6.79 -5.81
CA ARG A 44 -4.42 -6.35 -5.53
C ARG A 44 -5.13 -5.70 -6.71
N LEU A 45 -4.40 -5.42 -7.79
CA LEU A 45 -4.99 -4.94 -9.03
C LEU A 45 -5.80 -6.05 -9.70
N PRO A 46 -7.09 -5.83 -10.03
CA PRO A 46 -7.83 -6.76 -10.87
C PRO A 46 -7.20 -6.79 -12.28
N ALA A 47 -7.09 -8.01 -12.83
CA ALA A 47 -6.50 -8.26 -14.15
C ALA A 47 -7.31 -7.67 -15.31
#